data_AF-I0YYM9-F1
#
_entry.id   AF-I0YYM9-F1
#
_cell.length_a   1.000
_cell.length_b   1.000
_cell.length_c   1.000
_cell.angle_alpha   90.00
_cell.angle_beta   90.00
_cell.angle_gamma   90.00
#
_symmetry.space_group_name_H-M   'P 1'
#
loop_
_entity.id
_entity.type
_entity.pdbx_description
1 polymer ?
#
loop_
_entity_poly.entity_id
_entity_poly.type
_entity_poly.pdbx_seq_one_letter_code
_entity_poly.pdbx_strand_id
1 'polypeptide(L)'
;MELPGAGYREFIGEETKRKWQWQRRNEEEAKFWAGIVQGIIGILVTILWETITPVSFVIAVLPPLWVAWALNGNIFKSPIFYTLLLMFPLKFPIGYSIRWI
;
A
#
# COMPACT_ATOMS: atom_id res chain seq x y z
N MET A 1 -44.47 34.14 -20.14
CA MET A 1 -44.10 32.88 -20.82
C MET A 1 -42.80 32.41 -20.21
N GLU A 2 -42.88 31.52 -19.22
CA GLU A 2 -41.70 30.89 -18.64
C GLU A 2 -41.14 29.90 -19.66
N LEU A 3 -39.86 30.03 -20.00
CA LEU A 3 -39.22 29.16 -20.98
C LEU A 3 -39.18 27.73 -20.41
N PRO A 4 -39.73 26.72 -21.11
CA PRO A 4 -39.86 25.32 -20.62
C PRO A 4 -38.53 24.56 -20.48
N GLY A 5 -37.41 25.26 -20.24
CA GLY A 5 -36.07 24.67 -20.08
C GLY A 5 -35.22 25.33 -19.00
N ALA A 6 -35.70 26.38 -18.32
CA ALA A 6 -34.93 27.04 -17.26
C ALA A 6 -34.69 26.09 -16.07
N GLY A 7 -35.74 25.40 -15.61
CA GLY A 7 -35.63 24.41 -14.52
C GLY A 7 -34.78 23.19 -14.86
N TYR A 8 -34.76 22.75 -16.13
CA TYR A 8 -33.90 21.65 -16.56
C TYR A 8 -32.40 22.02 -16.53
N ARG A 9 -32.06 23.25 -16.93
CA ARG A 9 -30.67 23.74 -16.88
C ARG A 9 -30.19 23.93 -15.45
N GLU A 10 -31.04 24.43 -14.56
CA GLU A 10 -30.73 24.50 -13.12
C GLU A 10 -30.54 23.11 -12.51
N PHE A 11 -31.43 22.17 -12.81
CA PHE A 11 -31.31 20.79 -12.34
C PHE A 11 -30.00 20.12 -12.79
N ILE A 12 -29.64 20.25 -14.07
CA ILE A 12 -28.37 19.74 -14.61
C ILE A 12 -27.16 20.43 -13.93
N GLY A 13 -27.26 21.74 -13.66
CA GLY A 13 -26.23 22.48 -12.96
C GLY A 13 -26.01 21.99 -11.52
N GLU A 14 -27.10 21.72 -10.79
CA GLU A 14 -27.04 21.17 -9.44
C GLU A 14 -26.52 19.73 -9.41
N GLU A 15 -26.97 18.87 -10.32
CA GLU A 15 -26.45 17.51 -10.45
C GLU A 15 -24.94 17.49 -10.74
N THR A 16 -24.48 18.37 -11.65
CA THR A 16 -23.07 18.44 -12.03
C THR A 16 -22.21 18.89 -10.85
N LYS A 17 -22.70 19.87 -10.07
CA LYS A 17 -22.04 20.31 -8.83
C LYS A 17 -21.96 19.19 -7.80
N ARG A 18 -23.04 18.42 -7.60
CA ARG A 18 -23.03 17.25 -6.69
C ARG A 18 -22.04 16.18 -7.13
N LYS A 19 -22.03 15.82 -8.42
CA LYS A 19 -21.07 14.84 -8.96
C LYS A 19 -19.63 15.30 -8.78
N TRP A 20 -19.34 16.57 -9.05
CA TRP A 20 -18.01 17.13 -8.88
C TRP A 20 -17.58 17.17 -7.41
N GLN A 21 -18.48 17.56 -6.49
CA GLN A 21 -18.19 17.54 -5.05
C GLN A 21 -17.96 16.12 -4.53
N TRP A 22 -18.71 15.13 -5.05
CA TRP A 22 -18.53 13.73 -4.70
C TRP A 22 -17.21 13.17 -5.23
N GLN A 23 -16.88 13.41 -6.50
CA GLN A 23 -15.58 13.01 -7.07
C GLN A 23 -14.42 13.64 -6.29
N ARG A 24 -14.49 14.94 -6.01
CA ARG A 24 -13.40 15.65 -5.34
C ARG A 24 -13.18 15.16 -3.90
N ARG A 25 -14.22 14.75 -3.18
CA ARG A 25 -14.06 14.10 -1.86
C ARG A 25 -13.53 12.68 -1.97
N ASN A 26 -14.02 11.91 -2.95
CA ASN A 26 -13.70 10.50 -3.06
C ASN A 26 -12.37 10.21 -3.75
N GLU A 27 -11.78 11.18 -4.44
CA GLU A 27 -10.44 11.02 -5.03
C GLU A 27 -9.36 10.77 -3.98
N GLU A 28 -9.44 11.43 -2.82
CA GLU A 28 -8.49 11.22 -1.72
C GLU A 28 -8.70 9.86 -1.05
N GLU A 29 -9.96 9.48 -0.82
CA GLU A 29 -10.29 8.14 -0.31
C GLU A 29 -9.87 7.05 -1.29
N ALA A 30 -10.10 7.22 -2.59
CA ALA A 30 -9.70 6.26 -3.61
C ALA A 30 -8.16 6.08 -3.65
N LYS A 31 -7.40 7.18 -3.53
CA LYS A 31 -5.93 7.12 -3.41
C LYS A 31 -5.48 6.41 -2.14
N PHE A 32 -6.16 6.66 -1.01
CA PHE A 32 -5.90 5.97 0.25
C PHE A 32 -6.13 4.46 0.13
N TRP A 33 -7.29 4.05 -0.40
CA TRP A 33 -7.61 2.64 -0.62
C TRP A 33 -6.66 1.97 -1.63
N ALA A 34 -6.31 2.65 -2.71
CA ALA A 34 -5.33 2.15 -3.68
C ALA A 34 -3.94 1.94 -3.03
N GLY A 35 -3.52 2.86 -2.16
CA GLY A 35 -2.28 2.72 -1.39
C GLY A 35 -2.30 1.53 -0.42
N ILE A 36 -3.42 1.31 0.26
CA ILE A 36 -3.59 0.14 1.14
C ILE A 36 -3.48 -1.16 0.35
N VAL A 37 -4.16 -1.28 -0.79
CA VAL A 37 -4.14 -2.49 -1.63
C VAL A 37 -2.72 -2.80 -2.10
N GLN A 38 -1.97 -1.78 -2.57
CA GLN A 38 -0.56 -1.96 -2.95
C GLN A 38 0.31 -2.40 -1.76
N GLY A 39 0.08 -1.85 -0.57
CA GLY A 39 0.75 -2.25 0.66
C GLY A 39 0.50 -3.72 1.02
N ILE A 40 -0.75 -4.16 0.98
CA ILE A 40 -1.14 -5.56 1.26
C ILE A 40 -0.48 -6.52 0.27
N ILE A 41 -0.47 -6.18 -1.03
CA ILE A 41 0.20 -7.00 -2.05
C ILE A 41 1.69 -7.11 -1.76
N GLY A 42 2.36 -6.00 -1.42
CA GLY A 42 3.78 -6.00 -1.05
C GLY A 42 4.08 -6.88 0.16
N ILE A 43 3.20 -6.86 1.17
CA ILE A 43 3.31 -7.72 2.35
C ILE A 43 3.18 -9.19 1.96
N LEU A 44 2.14 -9.56 1.21
CA LEU A 44 1.91 -10.94 0.80
C LEU A 44 3.07 -11.50 -0.03
N VAL A 45 3.59 -10.73 -0.97
CA VAL A 45 4.76 -11.12 -1.78
C VAL A 45 5.99 -11.32 -0.89
N THR A 46 6.19 -10.45 0.10
CA THR A 46 7.32 -10.56 1.04
C THR A 46 7.21 -11.82 1.90
N ILE A 47 6.02 -12.12 2.42
CA ILE A 47 5.77 -13.34 3.19
C ILE A 47 6.03 -14.58 2.33
N LEU A 48 5.53 -14.58 1.10
CA LEU A 48 5.71 -15.71 0.17
C LEU A 48 7.17 -15.88 -0.26
N TRP A 49 7.91 -14.77 -0.38
CA TRP A 49 9.35 -14.80 -0.64
C TRP A 49 10.12 -15.41 0.53
N GLU A 50 9.84 -14.95 1.76
CA GLU A 50 10.46 -15.42 3.00
C GLU A 50 10.20 -16.91 3.29
N THR A 51 9.04 -17.45 2.90
CA THR A 51 8.71 -18.87 3.07
C THR A 51 9.42 -19.77 2.06
N ILE A 52 9.73 -19.27 0.86
CA ILE A 52 10.36 -20.05 -0.22
C ILE A 52 11.90 -19.94 -0.20
N THR A 53 12.45 -18.79 0.24
CA THR A 53 13.91 -18.60 0.24
C THR A 53 14.61 -19.31 1.40
N PRO A 54 15.72 -20.05 1.13
CA PRO A 54 16.49 -20.73 2.17
C PRO A 54 17.12 -19.73 3.16
N VAL A 55 17.52 -20.25 4.33
CA VAL A 55 17.89 -19.55 5.60
C VAL A 55 19.01 -18.49 5.48
N SER A 56 19.55 -18.21 4.28
CA SER A 56 20.43 -17.07 4.06
C SER A 56 19.68 -15.77 4.35
N PHE A 57 19.87 -15.27 5.57
CA PHE A 57 19.33 -14.01 6.09
C PHE A 57 19.53 -12.86 5.09
N VAL A 58 20.70 -12.82 4.45
CA VAL A 58 21.09 -11.80 3.48
C VAL A 58 20.17 -11.84 2.26
N ILE A 59 19.93 -13.02 1.68
CA ILE A 59 19.10 -13.17 0.46
C ILE A 59 17.61 -13.03 0.78
N ALA A 60 17.18 -13.36 2.00
CA ALA A 60 15.79 -13.20 2.40
C ALA A 60 15.42 -11.72 2.61
N VAL A 61 16.34 -10.93 3.17
CA VAL A 61 16.06 -9.55 3.63
C VAL A 61 16.41 -8.47 2.59
N LEU A 62 17.50 -8.62 1.83
CA LEU A 62 17.95 -7.59 0.87
C LEU A 62 16.97 -7.34 -0.29
N PRO A 63 16.43 -8.36 -0.98
CA PRO A 63 15.50 -8.13 -2.10
C PRO A 63 14.22 -7.38 -1.68
N PRO A 64 13.50 -7.76 -0.60
CA PRO A 64 12.33 -7.01 -0.17
C PRO A 64 12.69 -5.60 0.35
N LEU A 65 13.86 -5.40 0.96
CA LEU A 65 14.37 -4.06 1.30
C LEU A 65 14.63 -3.19 0.06
N TRP A 66 15.19 -3.77 -0.99
CA TRP A 66 15.44 -3.06 -2.24
C TRP A 66 14.13 -2.65 -2.92
N VAL A 67 13.15 -3.56 -2.97
CA VAL A 67 11.80 -3.27 -3.48
C VAL A 67 11.11 -2.19 -2.63
N ALA A 68 11.24 -2.26 -1.31
CA ALA A 68 10.74 -1.25 -0.38
C ALA A 68 11.32 0.14 -0.65
N TRP A 69 12.63 0.22 -0.92
CA TRP A 69 13.31 1.46 -1.27
C TRP A 69 12.83 1.99 -2.64
N ALA A 70 12.77 1.12 -3.65
CA ALA A 70 12.36 1.50 -5.01
C ALA A 70 10.93 2.04 -5.07
N LEU A 71 10.01 1.48 -4.28
CA LEU A 71 8.60 1.87 -4.28
C LEU A 71 8.31 3.14 -3.46
N ASN A 72 8.96 3.31 -2.31
CA ASN A 72 8.61 4.37 -1.36
C ASN A 72 9.68 5.48 -1.23
N GLY A 73 10.85 5.33 -1.86
CA GLY A 73 12.00 6.24 -1.76
C GLY A 73 12.65 6.30 -0.37
N ASN A 74 11.93 5.87 0.68
CA ASN A 74 12.39 5.81 2.05
C ASN A 74 12.03 4.44 2.67
N ILE A 75 13.08 3.69 3.00
CA ILE A 75 12.97 2.34 3.56
C ILE A 75 12.19 2.34 4.88
N PHE A 76 12.43 3.32 5.76
CA PHE A 76 11.84 3.40 7.09
C PHE A 76 10.34 3.71 7.08
N LYS A 77 9.78 4.14 5.95
CA LYS A 77 8.34 4.36 5.79
C LYS A 77 7.65 3.21 5.08
N SER A 78 8.39 2.22 4.60
CA SER A 78 7.84 1.13 3.81
C SER A 78 7.14 0.08 4.69
N PRO A 79 5.91 -0.35 4.36
CA PRO A 79 5.23 -1.44 5.05
C PRO A 79 6.06 -2.72 5.08
N ILE A 80 6.80 -2.97 4.00
CA ILE A 80 7.67 -4.14 3.81
C ILE A 80 8.78 -4.18 4.88
N PHE A 81 9.35 -3.02 5.21
CA PHE A 81 10.38 -2.90 6.25
C PHE A 81 9.84 -3.26 7.64
N TYR A 82 8.65 -2.77 7.99
CA TYR A 82 8.01 -3.09 9.25
C TYR A 82 7.65 -4.58 9.37
N THR A 83 7.18 -5.20 8.29
CA THR A 83 6.94 -6.65 8.28
C THR A 83 8.22 -7.46 8.42
N LEU A 84 9.32 -7.07 7.77
CA LEU A 84 10.62 -7.72 7.97
C LEU A 84 11.11 -7.57 9.42
N LEU A 85 10.98 -6.37 10.00
CA LEU A 85 11.35 -6.10 11.39
C LEU A 85 10.54 -6.96 12.38
N LEU A 86 9.23 -7.11 12.13
CA LEU A 86 8.33 -7.96 12.93
C LEU A 86 8.61 -9.46 12.75
N MET A 87 9.04 -9.89 11.56
CA MET A 87 9.35 -11.29 11.27
C MET A 87 10.77 -11.69 11.69
N PHE A 88 11.68 -10.74 11.85
CA PHE A 88 13.05 -10.97 12.30
C PHE A 88 13.14 -11.86 13.56
N PRO A 89 12.43 -11.59 14.67
CA PRO A 89 12.47 -12.44 15.86
C PRO A 89 11.79 -13.81 15.70
N LEU A 90 10.90 -13.98 14.70
CA LEU A 90 10.25 -15.27 14.43
C LEU A 90 11.19 -16.24 13.71
N LYS A 91 12.08 -15.71 12.85
CA LYS A 91 13.06 -16.52 12.11
C LYS A 91 14.32 -16.80 12.94
N PHE A 92 14.67 -15.90 13.85
CA PHE A 92 15.79 -16.05 14.78
C PHE A 92 15.30 -15.87 16.23
N PRO A 93 14.90 -16.97 16.90
CA PRO A 93 14.49 -16.87 18.30
C PRO A 93 15.67 -16.33 19.11
N ILE A 94 15.40 -15.30 19.91
CA ILE A 94 16.37 -14.68 20.82
C ILE A 94 16.89 -15.79 21.76
N GLY A 95 18.06 -16.36 21.43
CA GLY A 95 18.61 -17.53 22.14
C GLY A 95 19.29 -18.57 21.26
N TYR A 96 19.07 -18.58 19.93
CA TYR A 96 19.84 -19.46 19.05
C TYR A 96 21.23 -18.90 18.77
N SER A 97 22.26 -19.61 19.25
CA SER A 97 23.66 -19.40 18.88
C SER A 97 23.78 -19.49 17.36
N ILE A 98 24.20 -18.38 16.74
CA ILE A 98 24.57 -18.32 15.34
C ILE A 98 25.80 -19.23 15.17
N ARG A 99 25.58 -20.51 14.84
CA ARG A 99 26.63 -21.37 14.27
C ARG A 99 26.79 -20.95 12.82
N TRP A 100 27.74 -20.06 12.59
CA TRP A 100 28.25 -19.77 11.25
C TRP A 100 28.74 -21.09 10.65
N ILE A 101 28.04 -21.54 9.60
CA ILE A 101 28.53 -22.55 8.65
C ILE A 101 29.51 -21.86 7.71
#